data_AF-A0A946IX21-F1
#
_entry.id   AF-A0A946IX21-F1
#
_cell.length_a   1.000
_cell.length_b   1.000
_cell.length_c   1.000
_cell.angle_alpha   90.00
_cell.angle_beta   90.00
_cell.angle_gamma   90.00
#
_symmetry.space_group_name_H-M   'P 1'
#
loop_
_entity.id
_entity.type
_entity.pdbx_description
1 polymer ?
#
loop_
_entity_poly.entity_id
_entity_poly.type
_entity_poly.pdbx_seq_one_letter_code
_entity_poly.pdbx_strand_id
1 'polypeptide(L)' 'KKNIFIKDLEKQLESRLGTKVDINPTKKGGKLVVTYYSDDDLERIQELIGQNNR' A
#
# COMPACT_ATOMS: atom_id res chain seq x y z
N LYS A 1 18.19 10.11 4.71
CA LYS A 1 18.23 9.03 3.70
C LYS A 1 16.89 8.31 3.73
N LYS A 2 16.08 8.32 2.66
CA LYS A 2 14.90 7.42 2.59
C LYS A 2 15.41 6.00 2.79
N ASN A 3 14.85 5.29 3.77
CA ASN A 3 15.30 3.97 4.18
C ASN A 3 15.07 3.00 3.00
N ILE A 4 16.11 2.32 2.52
CA ILE A 4 16.04 1.47 1.31
C ILE A 4 14.95 0.39 1.47
N PHE A 5 14.81 -0.14 2.70
CA PHE A 5 13.76 -1.08 3.07
C PHE A 5 12.35 -0.53 2.86
N ILE A 6 12.12 0.75 3.14
CA ILE A 6 10.79 1.36 2.95
C ILE A 6 10.47 1.47 1.46
N LYS A 7 11.44 1.87 0.64
CA LYS A 7 11.25 1.96 -0.81
C LYS A 7 11.00 0.59 -1.45
N ASP A 8 11.68 -0.44 -0.97
CA ASP A 8 11.47 -1.79 -1.47
C ASP A 8 10.08 -2.31 -1.07
N LEU A 9 9.66 -2.05 0.17
CA LEU A 9 8.32 -2.37 0.64
C LEU A 9 7.22 -1.61 -0.12
N GLU A 10 7.41 -0.31 -0.39
CA GLU A 10 6.55 0.48 -1.28
C GLU A 10 6.38 -0.23 -2.62
N LYS A 11 7.48 -0.57 -3.31
CA LYS A 11 7.44 -1.26 -4.61
C LYS A 11 6.75 -2.62 -4.57
N GLN A 12 6.97 -3.41 -3.52
CA GLN A 12 6.32 -4.72 -3.38
C GLN A 12 4.81 -4.56 -3.21
N LEU A 13 4.37 -3.59 -2.41
CA LEU A 13 2.95 -3.29 -2.24
C LEU A 13 2.33 -2.71 -3.50
N GLU A 14 3.03 -1.82 -4.21
CA GLU A 14 2.60 -1.29 -5.51
C GLU A 14 2.42 -2.40 -6.54
N SER A 15 3.36 -3.36 -6.62
CA SER A 15 3.27 -4.49 -7.53
C SER A 15 2.10 -5.43 -7.21
N ARG A 16 1.72 -5.58 -5.93
CA ARG A 16 0.60 -6.42 -5.51
C ARG A 16 -0.74 -5.71 -5.65
N LEU A 17 -0.79 -4.44 -5.28
CA LEU A 17 -2.01 -3.62 -5.29
C LEU A 17 -2.23 -2.93 -6.63
N GLY A 18 -1.32 -3.03 -7.60
CA GLY A 18 -1.49 -2.46 -8.93
C GLY A 18 -1.66 -0.93 -8.96
N THR A 19 -1.31 -0.25 -7.88
CA THR A 19 -1.48 1.20 -7.72
C THR A 19 -0.37 1.77 -6.83
N LYS A 20 -0.26 3.09 -6.77
CA LYS A 20 0.78 3.80 -5.99
C LYS A 20 0.60 3.62 -4.50
N VAL A 21 1.70 3.36 -3.80
CA VAL A 21 1.75 3.16 -2.35
C VAL A 21 2.85 4.02 -1.75
N ASP A 22 2.49 4.86 -0.78
CA ASP A 22 3.44 5.69 -0.04
C ASP A 22 3.46 5.29 1.44
N ILE A 23 4.65 5.02 1.98
CA ILE A 23 4.86 4.69 3.38
C ILE A 23 5.49 5.89 4.08
N ASN A 24 4.76 6.43 5.05
CA ASN A 24 5.14 7.61 5.81
C ASN A 24 5.37 7.22 7.28
N PRO A 25 6.57 6.71 7.63
CA PRO A 25 6.90 6.34 9.00
C PRO A 25 7.02 7.58 9.88
N THR A 26 6.61 7.45 11.14
CA THR A 26 6.75 8.49 12.17
C THR A 26 7.53 7.93 13.36
N LYS A 27 7.79 8.76 14.40
CA LYS A 27 8.45 8.28 15.63
C LYS A 27 7.67 7.16 16.34
N LYS A 28 6.34 7.06 16.15
CA LYS A 28 5.49 6.00 16.69
C LYS A 28 4.56 5.49 15.60
N GLY A 29 4.96 4.40 14.95
CA GLY A 29 4.19 3.81 13.84
C GLY A 29 4.36 4.57 12.53
N GLY A 30 3.31 4.66 11.73
CA GLY A 30 3.35 5.31 10.42
C GLY A 30 2.00 5.29 9.72
N LYS A 31 1.95 5.91 8.54
CA LYS A 31 0.80 5.86 7.64
C LYS A 31 1.19 5.10 6.36
N LEU A 32 0.32 4.21 5.93
CA LEU A 32 0.33 3.62 4.60
C LEU A 32 -0.75 4.34 3.79
N VAL A 33 -0.39 4.93 2.66
CA VAL A 33 -1.33 5.61 1.77
C VAL A 33 -1.36 4.85 0.45
N VAL A 34 -2.53 4.35 0.08
CA VAL A 34 -2.76 3.70 -1.21
C VAL A 34 -3.58 4.68 -2.05
N THR A 35 -3.05 5.07 -3.20
CA THR A 35 -3.78 5.93 -4.13
C THR A 35 -4.72 5.08 -4.97
N TYR A 36 -5.93 5.54 -5.24
CA TYR A 36 -6.85 4.89 -6.18
C TYR A 36 -7.32 5.93 -7.19
N TYR A 37 -7.56 5.50 -8.44
CA TYR A 37 -7.94 6.41 -9.53
C TYR A 37 -9.36 6.17 -10.03
N SER A 38 -9.98 5.06 -9.61
CA SER A 38 -11.37 4.70 -9.91
C SER A 38 -12.02 3.97 -8.73
N ASP A 39 -13.34 3.83 -8.79
CA ASP A 39 -14.09 3.01 -7.83
C ASP A 39 -13.69 1.53 -7.94
N ASP A 40 -13.43 1.03 -9.16
CA ASP A 40 -12.93 -0.33 -9.40
C ASP A 40 -11.57 -0.59 -8.70
N ASP A 41 -10.67 0.40 -8.69
CA ASP A 41 -9.41 0.30 -7.95
C ASP A 41 -9.67 0.12 -6.46
N LEU A 42 -10.61 0.90 -5.91
CA LEU A 42 -10.96 0.85 -4.49
C LEU A 42 -11.58 -0.50 -4.12
N GLU A 43 -12.50 -1.02 -4.93
CA GLU A 43 -13.09 -2.36 -4.74
C GLU A 43 -12.02 -3.45 -4.75
N ARG A 44 -11.12 -3.43 -5.74
CA ARG A 44 -10.02 -4.39 -5.83
C ARG A 44 -9.06 -4.30 -4.65
N ILE A 45 -8.72 -3.08 -4.20
CA ILE A 45 -7.90 -2.87 -2.99
C ILE A 45 -8.62 -3.44 -1.75
N GLN A 46 -9.93 -3.21 -1.63
CA GLN A 46 -10.74 -3.75 -0.54
C GLN A 46 -10.73 -5.29 -0.56
N GLU A 47 -10.85 -5.92 -1.73
CA GLU A 47 -10.77 -7.38 -1.86
C GLU A 47 -9.40 -7.93 -1.46
N LEU A 48 -8.33 -7.31 -1.95
CA LEU A 48 -6.95 -7.73 -1.69
C LEU A 48 -6.55 -7.59 -0.20
N ILE A 49 -7.11 -6.61 0.50
CA ILE A 49 -6.83 -6.36 1.93
C ILE A 49 -7.82 -7.14 2.82
N GLY A 50 -9.06 -7.30 2.39
CA GLY A 50 -10.15 -7.87 3.18
C GLY A 50 -10.25 -9.40 3.13
N GLN A 51 -9.72 -10.07 2.11
CA GLN A 51 -9.82 -11.53 1.97
C GLN A 51 -8.58 -12.27 2.50
N ASN A 52 -8.47 -12.38 3.82
CA ASN A 52 -7.60 -13.34 4.49
C ASN A 52 -8.38 -14.32 5.41
N ASN A 53 -9.68 -14.50 5.17
CA ASN A 53 -10.51 -15.49 5.86
C ASN A 53 -11.26 -16.37 4.85
N ARG A 54 -10.61 -17.43 4.39
CA ARG A 54 -11.22 -18.74 4.12
C ARG A 54 -10.30 -19.81 4.67
#